data_AF-A0A418QPA3-F1
#
_entry.id   AF-A0A418QPA3-F1
#
_cell.length_a   1.000
_cell.length_b   1.000
_cell.length_c   1.000
_cell.angle_alpha   90.00
_cell.angle_beta   90.00
_cell.angle_gamma   90.00
#
_symmetry.space_group_name_H-M   'P 1'
#
loop_
_entity.id
_entity.type
_entity.pdbx_description
1 polymer ?
#
loop_
_entity_poly.entity_id
_entity_poly.type
_entity_poly.pdbx_seq_one_letter_code
_entity_poly.pdbx_strand_id
1 'polypeptide(L)'
;MNQAFVDASWQEQSGPDGLARGVGGWGLVLLRPGTLPARFQGQLLAPDNNAAEVRAVLEAVRAAPAGEALTVHTDNQAVIASVGRGRGPALLDEDAREVHAEALARGVTLRVVYAPRTRRHMQSAHDLANDARRGTGAARLMGVQSDVLIEQRPAQPEARVSLRRPGERVTAHVPLDLSSDVPPSAQALLA
;
A
#
# COMPACT_ATOMS: atom_id res chain seq x y z
N MET A 1 -3.75 -7.40 -14.67
CA MET A 1 -2.42 -7.40 -14.04
C MET A 1 -2.56 -6.83 -12.64
N ASN A 2 -2.05 -7.55 -11.63
CA ASN A 2 -2.14 -7.13 -10.23
C ASN A 2 -1.09 -6.05 -9.93
N GLN A 3 -1.46 -5.10 -9.06
CA GLN A 3 -0.58 -4.01 -8.64
C GLN A 3 -0.50 -4.01 -7.11
N ALA A 4 0.69 -3.90 -6.54
CA ALA A 4 0.90 -3.72 -5.12
C ALA A 4 1.63 -2.40 -4.87
N PHE A 5 1.21 -1.65 -3.87
CA PHE A 5 1.94 -0.47 -3.37
C PHE A 5 2.42 -0.81 -1.98
N VAL A 6 3.72 -0.71 -1.77
CA VAL A 6 4.35 -1.08 -0.51
C VAL A 6 5.16 0.10 0.03
N ASP A 7 5.19 0.22 1.35
CA ASP A 7 6.11 1.09 2.07
C ASP A 7 6.47 0.42 3.40
N ALA A 8 7.52 0.93 4.03
CA ALA A 8 7.91 0.52 5.36
C ALA A 8 8.18 1.74 6.25
N SER A 9 8.14 1.47 7.54
CA SER A 9 8.55 2.42 8.56
C SER A 9 9.39 1.67 9.58
N TRP A 10 10.44 2.31 10.08
CA TRP A 10 11.34 1.71 11.05
C TRP A 10 11.73 2.72 12.11
N GLN A 11 11.89 2.25 13.35
CA GLN A 11 12.52 3.03 14.42
C GLN A 11 13.30 2.12 15.36
N GLU A 12 14.40 2.64 15.88
CA GLU A 12 15.09 2.05 17.02
C GLU A 12 14.28 2.28 18.30
N GLN A 13 14.09 1.24 19.12
CA GLN A 13 13.44 1.33 20.42
C GLN A 13 14.32 0.69 21.48
N SER A 14 14.49 1.35 22.62
CA SER A 14 15.14 0.76 23.78
C SER A 14 14.22 -0.27 24.43
N GLY A 15 14.69 -1.50 24.57
CA GLY A 15 14.00 -2.55 25.31
C GLY A 15 14.07 -2.34 26.83
N PRO A 16 13.25 -3.07 27.60
CA PRO A 16 13.30 -3.06 29.06
C PRO A 16 14.62 -3.62 29.62
N ASP A 17 15.38 -4.34 28.79
CA ASP A 17 16.75 -4.81 29.04
C ASP A 17 17.83 -3.76 28.75
N GLY A 18 17.43 -2.55 28.31
CA GLY A 18 18.34 -1.48 27.92
C GLY A 18 18.99 -1.67 26.54
N LEU A 19 18.68 -2.76 25.84
CA LEU A 19 19.20 -3.04 24.50
C LEU A 19 18.33 -2.37 23.45
N ALA A 20 18.96 -1.65 22.53
CA ALA A 20 18.26 -1.07 21.40
C ALA A 20 17.87 -2.15 20.38
N ARG A 21 16.60 -2.14 19.94
CA ARG A 21 16.06 -3.05 18.92
C ARG A 21 15.32 -2.27 17.85
N GLY A 22 15.60 -2.58 16.60
CA GLY A 22 14.87 -2.02 15.46
C GLY A 22 13.48 -2.62 15.34
N VAL A 23 12.45 -1.79 15.47
CA VAL A 23 11.05 -2.18 15.25
C VAL A 23 10.58 -1.56 13.94
N GLY A 24 10.25 -2.42 12.99
CA GLY A 24 9.68 -2.06 11.71
C GLY A 24 8.16 -2.27 11.67
N GLY A 25 7.52 -1.62 10.71
CA GLY A 25 6.21 -1.95 10.22
C GLY A 25 6.21 -1.91 8.69
N TRP A 26 5.49 -2.83 8.07
CA TRP A 26 5.26 -2.85 6.62
C TRP A 26 3.79 -2.59 6.32
N GLY A 27 3.53 -1.92 5.20
CA GLY A 27 2.20 -1.65 4.69
C GLY A 27 2.08 -2.04 3.23
N LEU A 28 0.92 -2.57 2.85
CA LEU A 28 0.63 -3.07 1.51
C LEU A 28 -0.78 -2.69 1.08
N VAL A 29 -0.91 -2.11 -0.11
CA VAL A 29 -2.19 -1.97 -0.83
C VAL A 29 -2.14 -2.81 -2.10
N LEU A 30 -2.96 -3.85 -2.17
CA LEU A 30 -3.08 -4.75 -3.33
C LEU A 30 -4.32 -4.42 -4.16
N LEU A 31 -4.09 -4.09 -5.43
CA LEU A 31 -5.12 -3.87 -6.44
C LEU A 31 -5.23 -5.11 -7.33
N ARG A 32 -6.41 -5.74 -7.31
CA ARG A 32 -6.78 -6.79 -8.28
C ARG A 32 -7.88 -6.26 -9.20
N PRO A 33 -7.87 -6.65 -10.50
CA PRO A 33 -8.93 -6.27 -11.42
C PRO A 33 -10.31 -6.63 -10.87
N GLY A 34 -11.26 -5.69 -10.96
CA GLY A 34 -12.64 -5.89 -10.52
C GLY A 34 -12.89 -5.85 -9.01
N THR A 35 -11.86 -5.97 -8.15
CA THR A 35 -12.04 -5.94 -6.69
C THR A 35 -11.76 -4.56 -6.10
N LEU A 36 -12.19 -4.36 -4.85
CA LEU A 36 -11.68 -3.27 -4.03
C LEU A 36 -10.19 -3.47 -3.73
N PRO A 37 -9.43 -2.38 -3.48
CA PRO A 37 -8.09 -2.44 -2.91
C PRO A 37 -8.12 -3.23 -1.59
N ALA A 38 -7.33 -4.29 -1.51
CA ALA A 38 -7.07 -4.97 -0.25
C ALA A 38 -5.90 -4.28 0.45
N ARG A 39 -5.97 -4.17 1.77
CA ARG A 39 -4.95 -3.50 2.60
C ARG A 39 -4.41 -4.49 3.63
N PHE A 40 -3.10 -4.57 3.74
CA PHE A 40 -2.41 -5.46 4.66
C PHE A 40 -1.30 -4.68 5.36
N GLN A 41 -0.95 -5.10 6.57
CA GLN A 41 0.16 -4.54 7.30
C GLN A 41 0.65 -5.54 8.34
N GLY A 42 1.86 -5.33 8.85
CA GLY A 42 2.40 -6.14 9.93
C GLY A 42 3.61 -5.49 10.57
N GLN A 43 3.84 -5.83 11.84
CA GLN A 43 5.01 -5.40 12.59
C GLN A 43 6.09 -6.48 12.50
N LEU A 44 7.35 -6.07 12.52
CA LEU A 44 8.49 -6.98 12.59
C LEU A 44 9.65 -6.37 13.35
N LEU A 45 10.54 -7.23 13.83
CA LEU A 45 11.90 -6.80 14.14
C LEU A 45 12.67 -6.77 12.83
N ALA A 46 13.31 -5.64 12.54
CA ALA A 46 14.12 -5.46 11.33
C ALA A 46 15.39 -4.69 11.67
N PRO A 47 16.52 -5.00 11.01
CA PRO A 47 17.77 -4.28 11.23
C PRO A 47 17.70 -2.81 10.77
N ASP A 48 16.95 -2.53 9.70
CA ASP A 48 16.76 -1.19 9.16
C ASP A 48 15.43 -1.07 8.38
N ASN A 49 15.20 0.12 7.79
CA ASN A 49 14.03 0.39 6.97
C ASN A 49 14.01 -0.40 5.65
N ASN A 50 15.18 -0.67 5.06
CA ASN A 50 15.26 -1.37 3.77
C ASN A 50 14.81 -2.83 3.91
N ALA A 51 15.27 -3.52 4.96
CA ALA A 51 14.85 -4.88 5.27
C ALA A 51 13.34 -4.96 5.55
N ALA A 52 12.80 -3.99 6.30
CA ALA A 52 11.36 -3.88 6.53
C ALA A 52 10.57 -3.70 5.24
N GLU A 53 11.12 -2.98 4.26
CA GLU A 53 10.46 -2.76 2.97
C GLU A 53 10.61 -3.93 2.00
N VAL A 54 11.75 -4.64 1.99
CA VAL A 54 11.86 -5.92 1.27
C VAL A 54 10.85 -6.93 1.84
N ARG A 55 10.63 -6.93 3.17
CA ARG A 55 9.55 -7.73 3.76
C ARG A 55 8.18 -7.34 3.22
N ALA A 56 7.90 -6.04 3.07
CA ALA A 56 6.64 -5.57 2.48
C ALA A 56 6.44 -6.12 1.05
N VAL A 57 7.52 -6.21 0.26
CA VAL A 57 7.50 -6.83 -1.08
C VAL A 57 7.20 -8.33 -0.99
N LEU A 58 7.83 -9.06 -0.07
CA LEU A 58 7.57 -10.48 0.14
C LEU A 58 6.10 -10.75 0.47
N GLU A 59 5.52 -9.96 1.36
CA GLU A 59 4.10 -10.08 1.72
C GLU A 59 3.18 -9.72 0.54
N ALA A 60 3.59 -8.80 -0.34
CA ALA A 60 2.88 -8.54 -1.60
C ALA A 60 2.87 -9.76 -2.53
N VAL A 61 3.98 -10.49 -2.63
CA VAL A 61 4.08 -11.74 -3.41
C VAL A 61 3.19 -12.82 -2.81
N ARG A 62 3.21 -12.99 -1.48
CA ARG A 62 2.36 -13.95 -0.76
C ARG A 62 0.86 -13.66 -0.91
N ALA A 63 0.48 -12.38 -0.92
CA ALA A 63 -0.91 -11.95 -1.06
C ALA A 63 -1.41 -11.99 -2.52
N ALA A 64 -0.52 -11.95 -3.51
CA ALA A 64 -0.90 -12.00 -4.91
C ALA A 64 -1.47 -13.37 -5.31
N PRO A 65 -2.43 -13.42 -6.26
CA PRO A 65 -2.89 -14.68 -6.85
C PRO A 65 -1.72 -15.47 -7.45
N ALA A 66 -1.64 -16.76 -7.15
CA ALA A 66 -0.62 -17.64 -7.72
C ALA A 66 -0.77 -17.74 -9.25
N GLY A 67 0.34 -17.86 -9.97
CA GLY A 67 0.38 -17.93 -11.44
C GLY A 67 0.14 -16.60 -12.17
N GLU A 68 -0.17 -15.51 -11.46
CA GLU A 68 -0.44 -14.21 -12.07
C GLU A 68 0.72 -13.22 -11.93
N ALA A 69 0.84 -12.30 -12.89
CA ALA A 69 1.84 -11.24 -12.83
C ALA A 69 1.50 -10.18 -11.77
N LEU A 70 2.55 -9.72 -11.06
CA LEU A 70 2.48 -8.69 -10.02
C LEU A 70 3.48 -7.56 -10.31
N THR A 71 2.99 -6.32 -10.35
CA THR A 71 3.85 -5.13 -10.30
C THR A 71 3.82 -4.52 -8.90
N VAL A 72 4.96 -4.44 -8.24
CA VAL A 72 5.13 -3.79 -6.94
C VAL A 72 5.68 -2.38 -7.14
N HIS A 73 5.06 -1.40 -6.49
CA HIS A 73 5.40 0.01 -6.48
C HIS A 73 5.96 0.37 -5.10
N THR A 74 7.12 0.99 -5.09
CA THR A 74 7.83 1.49 -3.89
C THR A 74 8.56 2.79 -4.27
N ASP A 75 8.85 3.66 -3.30
CA ASP A 75 9.70 4.84 -3.54
C ASP A 75 11.19 4.58 -3.19
N ASN A 76 11.52 3.39 -2.69
CA ASN A 76 12.85 3.00 -2.24
C ASN A 76 13.68 2.35 -3.35
N GLN A 77 14.68 3.11 -3.83
CA GLN A 77 15.57 2.69 -4.91
C GLN A 77 16.44 1.47 -4.54
N ALA A 78 16.83 1.30 -3.28
CA ALA A 78 17.63 0.16 -2.84
C ALA A 78 16.83 -1.15 -2.92
N VAL A 79 15.54 -1.09 -2.58
CA VAL A 79 14.60 -2.22 -2.69
C VAL A 79 14.36 -2.56 -4.16
N ILE A 80 14.09 -1.57 -5.01
CA ILE A 80 13.92 -1.76 -6.46
C ILE A 80 15.16 -2.45 -7.05
N ALA A 81 16.35 -1.95 -6.69
CA ALA A 81 17.62 -2.48 -7.17
C ALA A 81 17.89 -3.92 -6.71
N SER A 82 17.60 -4.23 -5.44
CA SER A 82 17.92 -5.52 -4.84
C SER A 82 16.92 -6.59 -5.27
N VAL A 83 15.62 -6.30 -5.15
CA VAL A 83 14.56 -7.21 -5.57
C VAL A 83 14.52 -7.34 -7.10
N GLY A 84 14.73 -6.28 -7.86
CA GLY A 84 14.74 -6.37 -9.33
C GLY A 84 15.79 -7.33 -9.89
N ARG A 85 16.87 -7.59 -9.14
CA ARG A 85 17.97 -8.50 -9.52
C ARG A 85 17.96 -9.83 -8.76
N GLY A 86 17.16 -9.97 -7.72
CA GLY A 86 17.18 -11.11 -6.79
C GLY A 86 18.48 -11.23 -5.99
N ARG A 87 19.21 -10.12 -5.85
CA ARG A 87 20.47 -10.01 -5.10
C ARG A 87 20.72 -8.55 -4.73
N GLY A 88 21.39 -8.30 -3.61
CA GLY A 88 21.60 -6.95 -3.08
C GLY A 88 22.92 -6.80 -2.33
N PRO A 89 23.16 -5.64 -1.67
CA PRO A 89 24.17 -5.53 -0.63
C PRO A 89 23.98 -6.62 0.43
N ALA A 90 25.03 -6.99 1.15
CA ALA A 90 25.01 -8.12 2.09
C ALA A 90 23.81 -8.14 3.05
N LEU A 91 23.36 -6.96 3.52
CA LEU A 91 22.21 -6.82 4.42
C LEU A 91 20.85 -7.13 3.78
N LEU A 92 20.72 -7.07 2.45
CA LEU A 92 19.46 -7.27 1.73
C LEU A 92 19.49 -8.51 0.82
N ASP A 93 20.64 -9.18 0.69
CA ASP A 93 20.80 -10.27 -0.27
C ASP A 93 19.93 -11.48 0.08
N GLU A 94 19.85 -11.81 1.38
CA GLU A 94 19.00 -12.91 1.85
C GLU A 94 17.51 -12.62 1.67
N ASP A 95 17.05 -11.43 2.09
CA ASP A 95 15.66 -11.01 1.93
C ASP A 95 15.25 -10.96 0.45
N ALA A 96 16.11 -10.42 -0.42
CA ALA A 96 15.84 -10.35 -1.87
C ALA A 96 15.74 -11.74 -2.50
N ARG A 97 16.55 -12.70 -2.03
CA ARG A 97 16.50 -14.10 -2.48
C ARG A 97 15.23 -14.80 -2.01
N GLU A 98 14.80 -14.53 -0.77
CA GLU A 98 13.52 -15.06 -0.25
C GLU A 98 12.34 -14.59 -1.12
N VAL A 99 12.31 -13.30 -1.48
CA VAL A 99 11.27 -12.75 -2.38
C VAL A 99 11.22 -13.50 -3.72
N HIS A 100 12.37 -13.77 -4.34
CA HIS A 100 12.43 -14.50 -5.61
C HIS A 100 12.05 -15.96 -5.46
N ALA A 101 12.49 -16.62 -4.40
CA ALA A 101 12.13 -18.00 -4.12
C ALA A 101 10.61 -18.16 -3.94
N GLU A 102 9.97 -17.25 -3.20
CA GLU A 102 8.52 -17.22 -3.03
C GLU A 102 7.81 -16.92 -4.36
N ALA A 103 8.28 -15.93 -5.13
CA ALA A 103 7.67 -15.60 -6.42
C ALA A 103 7.74 -16.78 -7.40
N LEU A 104 8.88 -17.48 -7.44
CA LEU A 104 9.06 -18.70 -8.24
C LEU A 104 8.12 -19.81 -7.78
N ALA A 105 8.07 -20.09 -6.48
CA ALA A 105 7.22 -21.13 -5.90
C ALA A 105 5.73 -20.90 -6.20
N ARG A 106 5.30 -19.63 -6.22
CA ARG A 106 3.92 -19.24 -6.53
C ARG A 106 3.65 -19.04 -8.02
N GLY A 107 4.66 -19.14 -8.89
CA GLY A 107 4.53 -18.82 -10.31
C GLY A 107 4.18 -17.35 -10.59
N VAL A 108 4.53 -16.44 -9.70
CA VAL A 108 4.26 -15.00 -9.83
C VAL A 108 5.36 -14.35 -10.65
N THR A 109 5.00 -13.78 -11.80
CA THR A 109 5.93 -12.93 -12.56
C THR A 109 6.03 -11.57 -11.87
N LEU A 110 7.09 -11.37 -11.08
CA LEU A 110 7.31 -10.17 -10.28
C LEU A 110 8.04 -9.07 -11.06
N ARG A 111 7.52 -7.85 -10.99
CA ARG A 111 8.20 -6.63 -11.41
C ARG A 111 8.15 -5.61 -10.28
N VAL A 112 9.27 -4.93 -10.00
CA VAL A 112 9.32 -3.83 -9.01
C VAL A 112 9.64 -2.53 -9.74
N VAL A 113 8.89 -1.46 -9.45
CA VAL A 113 9.02 -0.16 -10.11
C VAL A 113 8.90 0.98 -9.11
N TYR A 114 9.43 2.14 -9.50
CA TYR A 114 9.32 3.36 -8.71
C TYR A 114 7.91 3.97 -8.78
N ALA A 115 7.41 4.43 -7.63
CA ALA A 115 6.28 5.32 -7.51
C ALA A 115 6.54 6.37 -6.42
N PRO A 116 6.25 7.67 -6.66
CA PRO A 116 6.48 8.68 -5.64
C PRO A 116 5.48 8.54 -4.47
N ARG A 117 5.94 8.85 -3.25
CA ARG A 117 5.15 8.77 -2.00
C ARG A 117 3.84 9.59 -2.06
N THR A 118 3.79 10.65 -2.86
CA THR A 118 2.60 11.50 -3.06
C THR A 118 1.44 10.81 -3.77
N ARG A 119 1.64 9.63 -4.37
CA ARG A 119 0.52 8.85 -4.94
C ARG A 119 -0.37 8.32 -3.83
N ARG A 120 -1.70 8.41 -4.04
CA ARG A 120 -2.73 7.95 -3.09
C ARG A 120 -2.44 6.59 -2.44
N HIS A 121 -2.12 5.57 -3.24
CA HIS A 121 -1.88 4.22 -2.71
C HIS A 121 -0.51 4.05 -2.05
N MET A 122 0.50 4.82 -2.46
CA MET A 122 1.77 4.89 -1.73
C MET A 122 1.58 5.54 -0.36
N GLN A 123 0.85 6.65 -0.28
CA GLN A 123 0.51 7.29 1.01
C GLN A 123 -0.28 6.33 1.91
N SER A 124 -1.25 5.60 1.35
CA SER A 124 -1.97 4.57 2.11
C SER A 124 -1.06 3.45 2.64
N ALA A 125 -0.09 2.99 1.84
CA ALA A 125 0.90 1.99 2.30
C ALA A 125 1.81 2.55 3.39
N HIS A 126 2.22 3.82 3.27
CA HIS A 126 3.00 4.53 4.30
C HIS A 126 2.27 4.62 5.64
N ASP A 127 0.98 4.98 5.60
CA ASP A 127 0.16 5.10 6.80
C ASP A 127 -0.01 3.74 7.48
N LEU A 128 -0.27 2.68 6.70
CA LEU A 128 -0.32 1.29 7.19
C LEU A 128 0.99 0.85 7.83
N ALA A 129 2.13 1.16 7.22
CA ALA A 129 3.45 0.82 7.76
C ALA A 129 3.71 1.52 9.11
N ASN A 130 3.34 2.79 9.23
CA ASN A 130 3.45 3.53 10.50
C ASN A 130 2.51 2.99 11.57
N ASP A 131 1.25 2.71 11.23
CA ASP A 131 0.27 2.15 12.15
C ASP A 131 0.72 0.76 12.64
N ALA A 132 1.27 -0.06 11.75
CA ALA A 132 1.83 -1.37 12.10
C ALA A 132 3.04 -1.24 13.02
N ARG A 133 3.99 -0.36 12.71
CA ARG A 133 5.17 -0.11 13.55
C ARG A 133 4.78 0.33 14.97
N ARG A 134 3.73 1.15 15.10
CA ARG A 134 3.21 1.63 16.39
C ARG A 134 2.31 0.61 17.10
N GLY A 135 1.93 -0.49 16.44
CA GLY A 135 1.00 -1.49 16.97
C GLY A 135 -0.47 -1.06 16.99
N THR A 136 -0.84 0.01 16.29
CA THR A 136 -2.20 0.59 16.31
C THR A 136 -3.12 0.05 15.20
N GLY A 137 -2.57 -0.65 14.22
CA GLY A 137 -3.28 -0.89 12.97
C GLY A 137 -4.31 -2.04 12.95
N ALA A 138 -4.25 -3.02 13.87
CA ALA A 138 -5.10 -4.22 13.79
C ALA A 138 -6.62 -3.92 13.84
N ALA A 139 -7.03 -2.91 14.61
CA ALA A 139 -8.44 -2.53 14.75
C ALA A 139 -9.02 -1.85 13.49
N ARG A 140 -8.20 -1.19 12.67
CA ARG A 140 -8.65 -0.39 11.51
C ARG A 140 -8.97 -1.24 10.27
N LEU A 141 -8.42 -2.46 10.19
CA LEU A 141 -8.57 -3.33 9.03
C LEU A 141 -9.84 -4.22 9.07
N MET A 142 -10.53 -4.31 10.21
CA MET A 142 -11.69 -5.21 10.38
C MET A 142 -13.04 -4.60 9.97
N GLY A 143 -13.08 -3.35 9.49
CA GLY A 143 -14.32 -2.70 9.04
C GLY A 143 -14.71 -3.07 7.60
N VAL A 144 -16.02 -3.12 7.32
CA VAL A 144 -16.54 -3.20 5.94
C VAL A 144 -16.04 -1.98 5.17
N GLN A 145 -15.15 -2.19 4.20
CA GLN A 145 -14.52 -1.09 3.47
C GLN A 145 -15.40 -0.62 2.33
N SER A 146 -15.54 0.70 2.22
CA SER A 146 -16.12 1.38 1.07
C SER A 146 -15.11 2.39 0.55
N ASP A 147 -14.83 2.36 -0.75
CA ASP A 147 -14.03 3.39 -1.41
C ASP A 147 -14.96 4.41 -2.06
N VAL A 148 -14.77 5.68 -1.72
CA VAL A 148 -15.43 6.81 -2.38
C VAL A 148 -14.39 7.57 -3.18
N LEU A 149 -14.67 7.80 -4.46
CA LEU A 149 -13.92 8.67 -5.34
C LEU A 149 -14.82 9.84 -5.75
N ILE A 150 -14.38 11.06 -5.44
CA ILE A 150 -15.01 12.29 -5.89
C ILE A 150 -14.12 12.88 -6.97
N GLU A 151 -14.58 12.82 -8.21
CA GLU A 151 -13.92 13.48 -9.33
C GLU A 151 -14.64 14.79 -9.63
N GLN A 152 -13.87 15.88 -9.61
CA GLN A 152 -14.35 17.19 -10.00
C GLN A 152 -13.54 17.68 -11.19
N ARG A 153 -14.21 18.07 -12.27
CA ARG A 153 -13.55 18.63 -13.46
C ARG A 153 -13.77 20.15 -13.47
N PRO A 154 -12.74 20.97 -13.69
CA PRO A 154 -12.82 22.44 -13.59
C PRO A 154 -13.93 23.10 -14.45
N ALA A 155 -14.37 22.44 -15.51
CA ALA A 155 -15.36 22.97 -16.46
C ALA A 155 -16.74 22.27 -16.38
N GLN A 156 -16.98 21.41 -15.37
CA GLN A 156 -18.26 20.71 -15.22
C GLN A 156 -18.97 21.20 -13.95
N PRO A 157 -20.26 21.57 -14.03
CA PRO A 157 -21.05 21.98 -12.86
C PRO A 157 -21.50 20.77 -12.04
N GLU A 158 -20.82 19.63 -12.16
CA GLU A 158 -21.16 18.38 -11.48
C GLU A 158 -19.90 17.73 -10.92
N ALA A 159 -20.02 17.11 -9.75
CA ALA A 159 -19.05 16.17 -9.23
C ALA A 159 -19.50 14.74 -9.56
N ARG A 160 -18.58 13.92 -10.04
CA ARG A 160 -18.82 12.48 -10.15
C ARG A 160 -18.42 11.81 -8.84
N VAL A 161 -19.39 11.25 -8.13
CA VAL A 161 -19.16 10.47 -6.91
C VAL A 161 -19.29 9.00 -7.24
N SER A 162 -18.20 8.25 -7.08
CA SER A 162 -18.18 6.80 -7.29
C SER A 162 -17.96 6.10 -5.95
N LEU A 163 -18.95 5.34 -5.50
CA LEU A 163 -18.88 4.46 -4.34
C LEU A 163 -18.62 3.02 -4.81
N ARG A 164 -17.66 2.35 -4.17
CA ARG A 164 -17.44 0.92 -4.33
C ARG A 164 -17.43 0.27 -2.96
N ARG A 165 -18.24 -0.77 -2.75
CA ARG A 165 -18.26 -1.62 -1.55
C ARG A 165 -18.41 -3.10 -1.98
N PRO A 166 -18.21 -4.09 -1.10
CA PRO A 166 -18.35 -5.49 -1.48
C PRO A 166 -19.72 -5.76 -2.13
N GLY A 167 -19.71 -6.28 -3.36
CA GLY A 167 -20.92 -6.60 -4.13
C GLY A 167 -21.62 -5.41 -4.80
N GLU A 168 -21.12 -4.19 -4.67
CA GLU A 168 -21.83 -3.00 -5.16
C GLU A 168 -20.91 -1.90 -5.68
N ARG A 169 -21.33 -1.31 -6.80
CA ARG A 169 -20.70 -0.13 -7.38
C ARG A 169 -21.79 0.86 -7.77
N VAL A 170 -21.76 2.04 -7.15
CA VAL A 170 -22.68 3.14 -7.44
C VAL A 170 -21.89 4.30 -8.02
N THR A 171 -22.44 4.97 -9.02
CA THR A 171 -21.91 6.23 -9.52
C THR A 171 -23.06 7.23 -9.57
N ALA A 172 -22.88 8.37 -8.93
CA ALA A 172 -23.80 9.48 -8.94
C ALA A 172 -23.12 10.70 -9.58
N HIS A 173 -23.90 11.46 -10.32
CA HIS A 173 -23.54 12.79 -10.81
C HIS A 173 -24.25 13.79 -9.91
N VAL A 174 -23.48 14.52 -9.10
CA VAL A 174 -24.00 15.47 -8.13
C VAL A 174 -23.84 16.87 -8.70
N PRO A 175 -24.94 17.60 -8.98
CA PRO A 175 -24.85 18.99 -9.38
C PRO A 175 -24.22 19.83 -8.26
N LEU A 176 -23.33 20.73 -8.64
CA LEU A 176 -22.61 21.61 -7.74
C LEU A 176 -23.14 23.03 -7.88
N ASP A 177 -23.36 23.67 -6.74
CA ASP A 177 -23.58 25.11 -6.69
C ASP A 177 -22.22 25.81 -6.64
N LEU A 178 -21.81 26.37 -7.78
CA LEU A 178 -20.56 27.11 -7.92
C LEU A 178 -20.56 28.44 -7.15
N SER A 179 -21.74 28.91 -6.71
CA SER A 179 -21.88 30.12 -5.90
C SER A 179 -21.89 29.84 -4.39
N SER A 180 -21.89 28.57 -3.99
CA SER A 180 -21.89 28.16 -2.59
C SER A 180 -20.53 28.38 -1.92
N ASP A 181 -20.55 28.83 -0.67
CA ASP A 181 -19.37 28.92 0.19
C ASP A 181 -18.82 27.54 0.62
N VAL A 182 -19.57 26.47 0.36
CA VAL A 182 -19.17 25.09 0.69
C VAL A 182 -18.26 24.55 -0.41
N PRO A 183 -17.07 23.99 -0.07
CA PRO A 183 -16.21 23.38 -1.07
C PRO A 183 -16.94 22.29 -1.86
N PRO A 184 -16.72 22.17 -3.18
CA PRO A 184 -17.48 21.23 -4.00
C PRO A 184 -17.36 19.76 -3.58
N SER A 185 -16.23 19.35 -3.00
CA SER A 185 -16.06 18.02 -2.43
C SER A 185 -16.99 17.76 -1.24
N ALA A 186 -17.27 18.79 -0.44
CA ALA A 186 -18.23 18.71 0.66
C ALA A 186 -19.67 18.75 0.14
N GLN A 187 -19.99 19.60 -0.85
CA GLN A 187 -21.31 19.56 -1.52
C GLN A 187 -21.62 18.17 -2.09
N ALA A 188 -20.64 17.55 -2.75
CA ALA A 188 -20.76 16.21 -3.32
C ALA A 188 -21.00 15.10 -2.28
N LEU A 189 -20.61 15.31 -1.02
CA LEU A 189 -20.81 14.36 0.08
C LEU A 189 -22.13 14.58 0.83
N LEU A 190 -22.73 15.75 0.70
CA LEU A 190 -23.97 16.13 1.39
C LEU A 190 -25.24 15.84 0.58
N ALA A 191 -25.09 15.53 -0.70
CA ALA A 191 -26.19 15.27 -1.65
C ALA A 191 -26.77 13.84 -1.57
#